data_AF-A0A813IG63-F1
#
_entry.id   AF-A0A813IG63-F1
#
_cell.length_a   1.000
_cell.length_b   1.000
_cell.length_c   1.000
_cell.angle_alpha   90.00
_cell.angle_beta   90.00
_cell.angle_gamma   90.00
#
_symmetry.space_group_name_H-M   'P 1'
#
loop_
_entity.id
_entity.type
_entity.pdbx_description
1 polymer ?
#
loop_
_entity_poly.entity_id
_entity_poly.type
_entity_poly.pdbx_seq_one_letter_code
_entity_poly.pdbx_strand_id
1 'polypeptide(L)'
;ESQLHTWLREHVSIFVALSPIAWLGHSNSLLLKALADVRIQDLASLFFPLGFLTPGSWDTAAHILCKLTLGVVCKIGVDVVCGHGGLDPASNVEGYSAHFPFGSSVKDMAHFSQLLRSGEFARYDYGRKDNDAIYGQPSPPAYNVSNLGVPTALFIGEEDKLADSQDVYQLM
;
A
#
# COMPACT_ATOMS: atom_id res chain seq x y z
N GLU A 1 -23.70 -2.88 0.51
CA GLU A 1 -22.89 -3.87 -0.22
C GLU A 1 -23.61 -4.52 -1.39
N SER A 2 -24.83 -5.08 -1.23
CA SER A 2 -25.53 -5.81 -2.32
C SER A 2 -25.66 -5.05 -3.65
N GLN A 3 -25.95 -3.75 -3.62
CA GLN A 3 -26.06 -2.93 -4.85
C GLN A 3 -24.72 -2.75 -5.57
N LEU A 4 -23.60 -2.62 -4.83
CA LEU A 4 -22.26 -2.46 -5.40
C LEU A 4 -21.81 -3.73 -6.11
N HIS A 5 -21.99 -4.91 -5.50
CA HIS A 5 -21.62 -6.18 -6.12
C HIS A 5 -22.43 -6.47 -7.39
N THR A 6 -23.71 -6.13 -7.40
CA THR A 6 -24.52 -6.22 -8.62
C THR A 6 -24.02 -5.27 -9.69
N TRP A 7 -23.75 -4.01 -9.34
CA TRP A 7 -23.21 -3.04 -10.29
C TRP A 7 -21.87 -3.49 -10.89
N LEU A 8 -20.94 -3.97 -10.06
CA LEU A 8 -19.63 -4.46 -10.49
C LEU A 8 -19.77 -5.62 -11.48
N ARG A 9 -20.67 -6.59 -11.24
CA ARG A 9 -20.91 -7.71 -12.14
C ARG A 9 -21.47 -7.31 -13.50
N GLU A 10 -22.30 -6.25 -13.52
CA GLU A 10 -22.92 -5.77 -14.75
C GLU A 10 -21.97 -4.89 -15.58
N HIS A 11 -20.99 -4.24 -14.94
CA HIS A 11 -20.16 -3.20 -15.58
C HIS A 11 -18.67 -3.54 -15.67
N VAL A 12 -18.20 -4.58 -14.98
CA VAL A 12 -16.81 -5.02 -15.01
C VAL A 12 -16.75 -6.43 -15.59
N SER A 13 -16.24 -6.54 -16.82
CA SER A 13 -16.11 -7.84 -17.49
C SER A 13 -15.01 -8.72 -16.88
N ILE A 14 -13.91 -8.10 -16.46
CA ILE A 14 -12.79 -8.77 -15.78
C ILE A 14 -12.05 -7.77 -14.90
N PHE A 15 -11.64 -8.21 -13.71
CA PHE A 15 -10.70 -7.47 -12.86
C PHE A 15 -9.31 -8.12 -12.97
N VAL A 16 -8.35 -7.38 -13.53
CA VAL A 16 -6.96 -7.82 -13.62
C VAL A 16 -6.16 -7.12 -12.52
N ALA A 17 -5.72 -7.87 -11.52
CA ALA A 17 -4.97 -7.33 -10.39
C ALA A 17 -3.50 -7.74 -10.49
N LEU A 18 -2.62 -6.73 -10.59
CA LEU A 18 -1.16 -6.89 -10.63
C LEU A 18 -0.61 -6.55 -9.24
N SER A 19 0.06 -7.50 -8.58
CA SER A 19 0.47 -7.38 -7.17
C SER A 19 -0.68 -6.92 -6.24
N PRO A 20 -1.79 -7.69 -6.16
CA PRO A 20 -2.95 -7.30 -5.37
C PRO A 20 -2.62 -7.23 -3.87
N ILE A 21 -3.03 -6.16 -3.21
CA ILE A 21 -2.89 -5.99 -1.75
C ILE A 21 -4.28 -5.96 -1.13
N ALA A 22 -4.56 -6.91 -0.23
CA ALA A 22 -5.75 -6.92 0.62
C ALA A 22 -5.33 -7.12 2.08
N TRP A 23 -4.59 -8.20 2.35
CA TRP A 23 -3.91 -8.43 3.61
C TRP A 23 -2.43 -8.07 3.50
N LEU A 24 -1.84 -7.71 4.63
CA LEU A 24 -0.41 -7.36 4.75
C LEU A 24 0.26 -8.06 5.95
N GLY A 25 -0.41 -9.05 6.56
CA GLY A 25 0.11 -9.74 7.74
C GLY A 25 1.40 -10.52 7.44
N HIS A 26 1.51 -11.06 6.24
CA HIS A 26 2.65 -11.86 5.79
C HIS A 26 3.67 -11.06 4.96
N SER A 27 3.48 -9.74 4.79
CA SER A 27 4.43 -8.87 4.07
C SER A 27 5.88 -9.06 4.55
N ASN A 28 6.81 -9.25 3.63
CA ASN A 28 8.24 -9.46 3.93
C ASN A 28 9.02 -8.13 4.07
N SER A 29 8.35 -6.98 3.98
CA SER A 29 8.98 -5.66 4.10
C SER A 29 9.28 -5.31 5.56
N LEU A 30 10.45 -5.71 6.05
CA LEU A 30 10.90 -5.45 7.43
C LEU A 30 10.89 -3.96 7.79
N LEU A 31 11.26 -3.09 6.84
CA LEU A 31 11.23 -1.64 7.04
C LEU A 31 9.82 -1.15 7.35
N LEU A 32 8.84 -1.54 6.54
CA LEU A 32 7.46 -1.09 6.74
C LEU A 32 6.84 -1.67 8.01
N LYS A 33 7.13 -2.93 8.33
CA LYS A 33 6.70 -3.53 9.60
C LYS A 33 7.27 -2.77 10.80
N ALA A 34 8.57 -2.47 10.78
CA ALA A 34 9.20 -1.69 11.85
C ALA A 34 8.60 -0.28 11.97
N LEU A 35 8.38 0.42 10.84
CA LEU A 35 7.75 1.75 10.83
C LEU A 35 6.31 1.74 11.35
N ALA A 36 5.54 0.69 11.03
CA ALA A 36 4.18 0.51 11.51
C ALA A 36 4.14 0.26 13.02
N ASP A 37 5.04 -0.58 13.54
CA ASP A 37 5.13 -0.93 14.96
C ASP A 37 5.49 0.27 15.84
N VAL A 38 6.45 1.10 15.40
CA VAL A 38 6.82 2.33 16.13
C VAL A 38 5.82 3.48 15.94
N ARG A 39 4.75 3.26 15.17
CA ARG A 39 3.69 4.22 14.89
C ARG A 39 4.20 5.55 14.33
N ILE A 40 5.14 5.51 13.38
CA ILE A 40 5.74 6.72 12.81
C ILE A 40 4.71 7.69 12.22
N GLN A 41 3.53 7.19 11.84
CA GLN A 41 2.41 8.00 11.37
C GLN A 41 1.92 9.03 12.38
N ASP A 42 2.02 8.76 13.69
CA ASP A 42 1.59 9.70 14.72
C ASP A 42 2.50 10.94 14.68
N LEU A 43 3.82 10.72 14.54
CA LEU A 43 4.79 11.79 14.33
C LEU A 43 4.56 12.48 12.97
N ALA A 44 4.39 11.71 11.90
CA ALA A 44 4.19 12.24 10.56
C ALA A 44 2.94 13.14 10.48
N SER A 45 1.88 12.82 11.22
CA SER A 45 0.65 13.61 11.25
C SER A 45 0.85 15.03 11.81
N LEU A 46 1.86 15.21 12.67
CA LEU A 46 2.23 16.50 13.23
C LEU A 46 3.01 17.37 12.24
N PHE A 47 3.94 16.77 11.49
CA PHE A 47 4.86 17.47 10.59
C PHE A 47 4.33 17.60 9.16
N PHE A 48 3.43 16.70 8.74
CA PHE A 48 2.90 16.60 7.38
C PHE A 48 1.36 16.58 7.34
N PRO A 49 0.67 17.53 8.01
CA PRO A 49 -0.80 17.48 8.13
C PRO A 49 -1.54 17.62 6.80
N LEU A 50 -0.88 18.14 5.76
CA LEU A 50 -1.46 18.37 4.43
C LEU A 50 -1.21 17.22 3.44
N GLY A 51 -0.35 16.25 3.79
CA GLY A 51 0.00 15.12 2.92
C GLY A 51 1.42 14.61 3.13
N PHE A 52 1.65 13.33 2.88
CA PHE A 52 2.92 12.63 2.93
C PHE A 52 3.44 12.40 1.51
N LEU A 53 4.76 12.48 1.31
CA LEU A 53 5.45 12.34 0.01
C LEU A 53 4.90 13.26 -1.11
N THR A 54 4.32 14.41 -0.76
CA THR A 54 3.81 15.38 -1.74
C THR A 54 4.97 16.11 -2.44
N PRO A 55 4.81 16.48 -3.73
CA PRO A 55 5.82 17.23 -4.47
C PRO A 55 6.29 18.50 -3.76
N GLY A 56 7.57 18.82 -3.89
CA GLY A 56 8.27 19.83 -3.10
C GLY A 56 9.81 19.79 -3.29
N SER A 57 10.54 20.35 -2.31
CA SER A 57 12.01 20.45 -2.42
C SER A 57 12.72 19.11 -2.12
N TRP A 58 12.11 18.24 -1.32
CA TRP A 58 12.74 17.00 -0.84
C TRP A 58 12.71 15.90 -1.92
N ASP A 59 11.63 15.78 -2.68
CA ASP A 59 11.48 14.91 -3.86
C ASP A 59 12.37 15.39 -5.00
N THR A 60 12.49 16.70 -5.21
CA THR A 60 13.46 17.25 -6.17
C THR A 60 14.88 16.85 -5.79
N ALA A 61 15.25 16.96 -4.50
CA ALA A 61 16.56 16.54 -4.01
C ALA A 61 16.76 15.01 -4.14
N ALA A 62 15.74 14.21 -3.83
CA ALA A 62 15.77 12.76 -3.99
C ALA A 62 15.94 12.35 -5.47
N HIS A 63 15.24 13.02 -6.40
CA HIS A 63 15.38 12.79 -7.83
C HIS A 63 16.78 13.19 -8.33
N ILE A 64 17.34 14.31 -7.87
CA ILE A 64 18.72 14.70 -8.18
C ILE A 64 19.71 13.66 -7.66
N LEU A 65 19.54 13.19 -6.43
CA LEU A 65 20.38 12.13 -5.86
C LEU A 65 20.25 10.82 -6.67
N CYS A 66 19.05 10.50 -7.12
CA CYS A 66 18.78 9.37 -8.02
C CYS A 66 19.63 9.46 -9.29
N LYS A 67 19.57 10.62 -9.97
CA LYS A 67 20.33 10.89 -11.19
C LYS A 67 21.83 10.83 -10.98
N LEU A 68 22.32 11.46 -9.91
CA LEU A 68 23.76 11.47 -9.60
C LEU A 68 24.31 10.06 -9.29
N THR A 69 23.45 9.15 -8.84
CA THR A 69 23.81 7.76 -8.53
C THR A 69 23.43 6.79 -9.66
N LEU A 70 23.05 7.30 -10.84
CA LEU A 70 22.60 6.48 -11.99
C LEU A 70 21.49 5.50 -11.61
N GLY A 71 20.57 5.95 -10.75
CA GLY A 71 19.42 5.18 -10.28
C GLY A 71 19.71 4.16 -9.18
N VAL A 72 20.98 3.94 -8.79
CA VAL A 72 21.35 2.90 -7.82
C VAL A 72 20.67 3.10 -6.47
N VAL A 73 20.68 4.33 -5.94
CA VAL A 73 20.05 4.62 -4.64
C VAL A 73 18.53 4.44 -4.68
N CYS A 74 17.90 4.85 -5.78
CA CYS A 74 16.46 4.65 -5.96
C CYS A 74 16.09 3.19 -6.10
N LYS A 75 16.87 2.41 -6.87
CA LYS A 75 16.68 0.97 -7.02
C LYS A 75 16.80 0.27 -5.68
N ILE A 76 17.78 0.64 -4.85
CA ILE A 76 17.88 0.12 -3.46
C ILE A 76 16.61 0.46 -2.66
N GLY A 77 16.13 1.70 -2.73
CA GLY A 77 14.90 2.11 -2.03
C GLY A 77 13.68 1.31 -2.47
N VAL A 78 13.50 1.15 -3.78
CA VAL A 78 12.43 0.33 -4.37
C VAL A 78 12.56 -1.13 -3.94
N ASP A 79 13.75 -1.73 -4.02
CA ASP A 79 13.97 -3.14 -3.67
C ASP A 79 13.79 -3.44 -2.17
N VAL A 80 14.06 -2.45 -1.31
CA VAL A 80 13.80 -2.55 0.13
C VAL A 80 12.30 -2.56 0.42
N VAL A 81 11.53 -1.72 -0.28
CA VAL A 81 10.10 -1.56 -0.03
C VAL A 81 9.27 -2.63 -0.76
N CYS A 82 9.46 -2.74 -2.08
CA CYS A 82 8.65 -3.55 -2.98
C CYS A 82 9.24 -4.93 -3.27
N GLY A 83 10.55 -5.12 -3.09
CA GLY A 83 11.25 -6.36 -3.45
C GLY A 83 12.02 -6.27 -4.76
N HIS A 84 12.88 -7.26 -5.01
CA HIS A 84 13.84 -7.20 -6.11
C HIS A 84 13.23 -7.68 -7.43
N GLY A 85 13.21 -6.80 -8.44
CA GLY A 85 12.93 -7.17 -9.83
C GLY A 85 14.20 -7.30 -10.66
N GLY A 86 14.28 -8.35 -11.48
CA GLY A 86 15.36 -8.51 -12.48
C GLY A 86 15.13 -7.72 -13.77
N LEU A 87 13.92 -7.20 -13.98
CA LEU A 87 13.49 -6.53 -15.23
C LEU A 87 13.40 -5.00 -15.11
N ASP A 88 13.73 -4.43 -13.95
CA ASP A 88 13.73 -2.99 -13.69
C ASP A 88 15.16 -2.51 -13.33
N PRO A 89 16.06 -2.41 -14.34
CA PRO A 89 17.41 -1.93 -14.09
C PRO A 89 17.42 -0.51 -13.51
N ALA A 90 18.47 -0.17 -12.76
CA ALA A 90 18.60 1.10 -12.07
C ALA A 90 18.38 2.33 -12.99
N SER A 91 18.82 2.27 -14.24
CA SER A 91 18.58 3.33 -15.24
C SER A 91 17.10 3.57 -15.55
N ASN A 92 16.28 2.52 -15.52
CA ASN A 92 14.83 2.67 -15.72
C ASN A 92 14.18 3.27 -14.47
N VAL A 93 14.58 2.80 -13.29
CA VAL A 93 14.11 3.33 -12.00
C VAL A 93 14.48 4.81 -11.84
N GLU A 94 15.64 5.23 -12.32
CA GLU A 94 16.02 6.64 -12.39
C GLU A 94 14.97 7.47 -13.15
N GLY A 95 14.55 7.00 -14.33
CA GLY A 95 13.50 7.66 -15.11
C GLY A 95 12.17 7.73 -14.36
N TYR A 96 11.77 6.65 -13.68
CA TYR A 96 10.52 6.60 -12.92
C TYR A 96 10.54 7.52 -11.68
N SER A 97 11.71 7.73 -11.07
CA SER A 97 11.86 8.58 -9.88
C SER A 97 11.47 10.05 -10.11
N ALA A 98 11.37 10.50 -11.37
CA ALA A 98 10.86 11.83 -11.70
C ALA A 98 9.35 11.98 -11.45
N HIS A 99 8.63 10.86 -11.37
CA HIS A 99 7.16 10.82 -11.31
C HIS A 99 6.63 10.10 -10.06
N PHE A 100 7.49 9.41 -9.32
CA PHE A 100 7.11 8.64 -8.14
C PHE A 100 8.08 8.93 -6.99
N PRO A 101 7.58 9.10 -5.74
CA PRO A 101 6.18 9.12 -5.34
C PRO A 101 5.45 10.43 -5.67
N PHE A 102 4.12 10.40 -5.80
CA PHE A 102 3.27 11.60 -6.08
C PHE A 102 2.36 11.98 -4.91
N GLY A 103 2.72 11.55 -3.71
CA GLY A 103 2.05 11.87 -2.45
C GLY A 103 0.76 11.12 -2.16
N SER A 104 0.44 11.02 -0.87
CA SER A 104 -0.82 10.51 -0.33
C SER A 104 -1.15 11.24 0.99
N SER A 105 -2.28 10.95 1.62
CA SER A 105 -2.58 11.48 2.95
C SER A 105 -1.81 10.73 4.04
N VAL A 106 -1.48 11.39 5.15
CA VAL A 106 -0.90 10.69 6.32
C VAL A 106 -1.87 9.62 6.85
N LYS A 107 -3.18 9.83 6.71
CA LYS A 107 -4.20 8.86 7.10
C LYS A 107 -4.12 7.55 6.30
N ASP A 108 -3.79 7.64 5.02
CA ASP A 108 -3.59 6.47 4.15
C ASP A 108 -2.38 5.65 4.62
N MET A 109 -1.25 6.31 4.89
CA MET A 109 -0.07 5.66 5.49
C MET A 109 -0.38 5.06 6.88
N ALA A 110 -1.16 5.76 7.69
CA ALA A 110 -1.61 5.26 8.98
C ALA A 110 -2.50 4.02 8.83
N HIS A 111 -3.36 3.98 7.80
CA HIS A 111 -4.18 2.81 7.50
C HIS A 111 -3.30 1.62 7.10
N PHE A 112 -2.35 1.79 6.18
CA PHE A 112 -1.39 0.74 5.83
C PHE A 112 -0.63 0.21 7.06
N SER A 113 -0.27 1.10 7.98
CA SER A 113 0.36 0.72 9.25
C SER A 113 -0.58 -0.10 10.15
N GLN A 114 -1.88 0.20 10.16
CA GLN A 114 -2.88 -0.64 10.85
C GLN A 114 -2.99 -2.01 10.21
N LEU A 115 -3.05 -2.10 8.88
CA LEU A 115 -3.14 -3.36 8.14
C LEU A 115 -1.90 -4.25 8.35
N LEU A 116 -0.70 -3.66 8.33
CA LEU A 116 0.56 -4.38 8.62
C LEU A 116 0.59 -4.96 10.03
N ARG A 117 -0.02 -4.26 11.01
CA ARG A 117 -0.02 -4.66 12.41
C ARG A 117 -1.14 -5.62 12.78
N SER A 118 -2.35 -5.41 12.26
CA SER A 118 -3.48 -6.28 12.53
C SER A 118 -3.43 -7.54 11.69
N GLY A 119 -2.85 -7.47 10.49
CA GLY A 119 -2.95 -8.51 9.48
C GLY A 119 -4.39 -8.68 8.97
N GLU A 120 -5.30 -7.73 9.24
CA GLU A 120 -6.70 -7.80 8.85
C GLU A 120 -6.97 -6.88 7.66
N PHE A 121 -7.79 -7.33 6.70
CA PHE A 121 -8.32 -6.46 5.66
C PHE A 121 -9.58 -5.75 6.16
N ALA A 122 -9.42 -4.59 6.79
CA ALA A 122 -10.49 -3.86 7.46
C ALA A 122 -10.48 -2.35 7.17
N ARG A 123 -11.57 -1.68 7.50
CA ARG A 123 -11.65 -0.21 7.45
C ARG A 123 -10.64 0.43 8.41
N TYR A 124 -10.41 1.72 8.24
CA TYR A 124 -9.54 2.50 9.13
C TYR A 124 -10.02 2.42 10.58
N ASP A 125 -9.11 2.11 11.50
CA ASP A 125 -9.36 2.10 12.94
C ASP A 125 -9.19 3.52 13.50
N TYR A 126 -10.29 4.16 13.92
CA TYR A 126 -10.26 5.48 14.56
C TYR A 126 -10.04 5.39 16.07
N GLY A 127 -9.92 4.18 16.61
CA GLY A 127 -9.97 3.90 18.04
C GLY A 127 -11.41 3.70 18.52
N ARG A 128 -11.55 2.96 19.63
CA ARG A 128 -12.83 2.44 20.13
C ARG A 128 -14.00 3.44 20.12
N LYS A 129 -13.80 4.62 20.70
CA LYS A 129 -14.85 5.64 20.83
C LYS A 129 -15.34 6.14 19.47
N ASP A 130 -14.40 6.41 18.56
CA ASP A 130 -14.72 6.98 17.26
C ASP A 130 -15.23 5.89 16.30
N ASN A 131 -14.76 4.66 16.44
CA ASN A 131 -15.34 3.50 15.76
C ASN A 131 -16.80 3.28 16.18
N ASP A 132 -17.13 3.36 17.48
CA ASP A 132 -18.51 3.25 17.94
C ASP A 132 -19.40 4.35 17.31
N ALA A 133 -18.88 5.58 17.22
CA ALA A 133 -19.61 6.70 16.60
C ALA A 133 -19.76 6.58 15.07
N ILE A 134 -18.72 6.10 14.36
CA ILE A 134 -18.67 6.07 12.90
C ILE A 134 -19.27 4.76 12.34
N TYR A 135 -19.00 3.64 13.00
CA TYR A 135 -19.36 2.29 12.54
C TYR A 135 -20.47 1.64 13.38
N GLY A 136 -20.78 2.17 14.57
CA GLY A 136 -21.73 1.54 15.49
C GLY A 136 -21.16 0.32 16.24
N GLN A 137 -19.84 0.12 16.18
CA GLN A 137 -19.14 -0.98 16.84
C GLN A 137 -17.70 -0.57 17.20
N PRO A 138 -17.08 -1.18 18.24
CA PRO A 138 -15.82 -0.67 18.80
C PRO A 138 -14.59 -0.97 17.93
N SER A 139 -14.69 -1.93 17.01
CA SER A 139 -13.64 -2.32 16.06
C SER A 139 -14.03 -1.94 14.63
N PRO A 140 -13.06 -1.65 13.75
CA PRO A 140 -13.35 -1.41 12.35
C PRO A 140 -13.96 -2.67 11.71
N PRO A 141 -15.00 -2.55 10.88
CA PRO A 141 -15.54 -3.70 10.17
C PRO A 141 -14.55 -4.20 9.09
N ALA A 142 -14.42 -5.51 8.97
CA ALA A 142 -13.65 -6.16 7.92
C ALA A 142 -14.32 -5.97 6.54
N TYR A 143 -13.51 -5.93 5.48
CA TYR A 143 -14.01 -5.96 4.11
C TYR A 143 -14.32 -7.39 3.69
N ASN A 144 -15.53 -7.62 3.17
CA ASN A 144 -15.92 -8.93 2.65
C ASN A 144 -15.63 -9.02 1.14
N VAL A 145 -14.60 -9.78 0.78
CA VAL A 145 -14.22 -10.04 -0.62
C VAL A 145 -14.76 -11.35 -1.19
N SER A 146 -15.43 -12.17 -0.36
CA SER A 146 -15.87 -13.52 -0.72
C SER A 146 -16.90 -13.57 -1.85
N ASN A 147 -17.47 -12.42 -2.26
CA ASN A 147 -18.53 -12.35 -3.27
C ASN A 147 -18.45 -11.10 -4.16
N LEU A 148 -17.25 -10.74 -4.64
CA LEU A 148 -17.13 -9.70 -5.66
C LEU A 148 -17.86 -10.07 -6.95
N GLY A 149 -17.87 -11.36 -7.31
CA GLY A 149 -18.66 -11.91 -8.41
C GLY A 149 -18.18 -11.51 -9.81
N VAL A 150 -17.07 -10.79 -9.90
CA VAL A 150 -16.41 -10.36 -11.13
C VAL A 150 -15.31 -11.39 -11.47
N PRO A 151 -15.22 -11.88 -12.72
CA PRO A 151 -14.10 -12.70 -13.15
C PRO A 151 -12.78 -11.98 -12.83
N THR A 152 -11.88 -12.63 -12.09
CA THR A 152 -10.68 -11.98 -11.56
C THR A 152 -9.43 -12.75 -11.97
N ALA A 153 -8.42 -12.05 -12.49
CA ALA A 153 -7.10 -12.57 -12.79
C ALA A 153 -6.08 -11.92 -11.87
N LEU A 154 -5.35 -12.75 -11.11
CA LEU A 154 -4.34 -12.29 -10.15
C LEU A 154 -2.95 -12.59 -10.70
N PHE A 155 -2.08 -11.58 -10.68
CA PHE A 155 -0.66 -11.71 -11.05
C PHE A 155 0.18 -11.37 -9.82
N ILE A 156 1.04 -12.32 -9.43
CA ILE A 156 1.83 -12.27 -8.20
C ILE A 156 3.31 -12.22 -8.59
N GLY A 157 4.07 -11.36 -7.93
CA GLY A 157 5.54 -11.36 -8.03
C GLY A 157 6.14 -12.31 -7.00
N GLU A 158 7.06 -13.17 -7.43
CA GLU A 158 7.74 -14.13 -6.54
C GLU A 158 8.58 -13.43 -5.45
N GLU A 159 9.19 -12.30 -5.79
CA GLU A 159 10.04 -11.49 -4.91
C GLU A 159 9.30 -10.27 -4.31
N ASP A 160 7.96 -10.21 -4.42
CA ASP A 160 7.17 -9.08 -3.92
C ASP A 160 7.14 -9.06 -2.39
N LYS A 161 7.70 -8.00 -1.79
CA LYS A 161 7.75 -7.85 -0.33
C LYS A 161 6.50 -7.23 0.25
N LEU A 162 5.63 -6.61 -0.56
CA LEU A 162 4.38 -5.99 -0.13
C LEU A 162 3.22 -6.96 -0.28
N ALA A 163 2.96 -7.40 -1.51
CA ALA A 163 1.91 -8.35 -1.86
C ALA A 163 2.44 -9.79 -1.77
N ASP A 164 2.79 -10.23 -0.56
CA ASP A 164 3.31 -11.57 -0.34
C ASP A 164 2.31 -12.63 -0.83
N SER A 165 2.84 -13.71 -1.44
CA SER A 165 2.02 -14.77 -2.02
C SER A 165 1.00 -15.38 -1.04
N GLN A 166 1.32 -15.49 0.26
CA GLN A 166 0.39 -16.01 1.27
C GLN A 166 -0.77 -15.04 1.52
N ASP A 167 -0.52 -13.73 1.49
CA ASP A 167 -1.57 -12.72 1.58
C ASP A 167 -2.44 -12.71 0.31
N VAL A 168 -1.84 -12.89 -0.88
CA VAL A 168 -2.60 -12.96 -2.14
C VAL A 168 -3.44 -14.23 -2.25
N TYR A 169 -2.95 -15.39 -1.78
CA TYR A 169 -3.70 -16.64 -1.84
C TYR A 169 -4.99 -16.60 -1.02
N GLN A 170 -5.14 -15.67 -0.08
CA GLN A 170 -6.41 -15.45 0.63
C GLN A 170 -7.50 -14.82 -0.26
N LEU A 171 -7.15 -14.29 -1.44
CA LEU A 171 -8.08 -13.77 -2.45
C LEU A 171 -8.61 -14.84 -3.41
N MET A 172 -8.08 -16.07 -3.36
CA MET A 172 -8.46 -17.20 -4.21
C MET A 172 -9.48 -18.10 -3.53
#